data_AF-A0A2N0TS99-F1
#
_entry.id   AF-A0A2N0TS99-F1
#
_cell.length_a   1.000
_cell.length_b   1.000
_cell.length_c   1.000
_cell.angle_alpha   90.00
_cell.angle_beta   90.00
_cell.angle_gamma   90.00
#
_symmetry.space_group_name_H-M   'P 1'
#
loop_
_entity.id
_entity.type
_entity.pdbx_description
1 polymer ?
#
loop_
_entity_poly.entity_id
_entity_poly.type
_entity_poly.pdbx_seq_one_letter_code
_entity_poly.pdbx_strand_id
1 'polypeptide(L)'
;MKYEVNYFKGLSQIEGLEKLLEISFLKEALLRCVLKNEGSSWFRVENQDGNCLTLSNEKYLVILLIEVNEFIINEIKEAIPNIDKYIPIVVKLEIDTYNYDFPREVDLKVDDICETAKRDGIGHKNLFLIFLRILFDKKPY
;
A
#
# COMPACT_ATOMS: atom_id res chain seq x y z
N MET A 1 -5.45 13.27 13.72
CA MET A 1 -4.21 14.05 13.52
C MET A 1 -3.60 14.59 14.83
N LYS A 2 -2.99 13.74 15.66
CA LYS A 2 -2.21 14.19 16.85
C LYS A 2 -0.70 14.25 16.60
N TYR A 3 -0.26 13.77 15.42
CA TYR A 3 1.14 13.60 15.06
C TYR A 3 1.41 14.16 13.66
N GLU A 4 1.13 15.44 13.41
CA GLU A 4 1.54 16.07 12.16
C GLU A 4 3.08 16.16 12.10
N VAL A 5 3.68 15.69 11.02
CA VAL A 5 5.13 15.76 10.79
C VAL A 5 5.40 16.58 9.52
N ASN A 6 6.43 17.43 9.56
CA ASN A 6 6.85 18.23 8.40
C ASN A 6 7.08 17.39 7.13
N TYR A 7 7.42 16.12 7.30
CA TYR A 7 7.63 15.17 6.20
C TYR A 7 6.41 15.00 5.29
N PHE A 8 5.19 15.12 5.83
CA PHE A 8 3.91 15.00 5.13
C PHE A 8 3.20 16.34 4.90
N LYS A 9 3.85 17.46 5.21
CA LYS A 9 3.19 18.77 5.15
C LYS A 9 2.74 19.07 3.71
N GLY A 10 1.43 19.29 3.55
CA GLY A 10 0.81 19.60 2.26
C GLY A 10 0.53 18.38 1.37
N LEU A 11 0.75 17.16 1.87
CA LEU A 11 0.44 15.92 1.14
C LEU A 11 -0.87 15.32 1.63
N SER A 12 -1.65 14.77 0.71
CA SER A 12 -2.72 13.82 0.99
C SER A 12 -2.13 12.50 1.55
N GLN A 13 -3.01 11.64 2.06
CA GLN A 13 -2.58 10.34 2.56
C GLN A 13 -1.99 9.45 1.45
N ILE A 14 -2.55 9.51 0.23
CA ILE A 14 -2.07 8.81 -0.96
C ILE A 14 -0.66 9.29 -1.33
N GLU A 15 -0.47 10.60 -1.46
CA GLU A 15 0.86 11.18 -1.78
C GLU A 15 1.88 10.90 -0.66
N GLY A 16 1.44 10.93 0.60
CA GLY A 16 2.27 10.56 1.75
C GLY A 16 2.73 9.10 1.69
N LEU A 17 1.85 8.19 1.27
CA LEU A 17 2.16 6.77 1.11
C LEU A 17 3.08 6.55 -0.10
N GLU A 18 2.80 7.19 -1.23
CA GLU A 18 3.64 7.16 -2.43
C GLU A 18 5.09 7.50 -2.08
N LYS A 19 5.28 8.62 -1.39
CA LYS A 19 6.60 9.08 -0.92
C LYS A 19 7.27 8.10 0.05
N LEU A 20 6.50 7.39 0.88
CA LEU A 20 7.06 6.33 1.74
C LEU A 20 7.46 5.08 0.94
N LEU A 21 6.74 4.75 -0.14
CA LEU A 21 7.03 3.59 -1.00
C LEU A 21 8.22 3.81 -1.95
N GLU A 22 8.76 5.03 -2.02
CA GLU A 22 10.09 5.27 -2.59
C GLU A 22 11.20 4.64 -1.74
N ILE A 23 10.97 4.43 -0.44
CA ILE A 23 11.91 3.79 0.47
C ILE A 23 11.88 2.27 0.25
N SER A 24 12.97 1.73 -0.29
CA SER A 24 13.04 0.34 -0.78
C SER A 24 12.57 -0.69 0.25
N PHE A 25 13.03 -0.61 1.50
CA PHE A 25 12.66 -1.60 2.51
C PHE A 25 11.16 -1.54 2.89
N LEU A 26 10.53 -0.36 2.84
CA LEU A 26 9.10 -0.23 3.11
C LEU A 26 8.27 -0.85 1.98
N LYS A 27 8.66 -0.54 0.74
CA LYS A 27 8.03 -1.13 -0.44
C LYS A 27 8.18 -2.65 -0.45
N GLU A 28 9.38 -3.16 -0.16
CA GLU A 28 9.63 -4.60 -0.06
C GLU A 28 8.81 -5.26 1.05
N ALA A 29 8.72 -4.64 2.24
CA ALA A 29 7.90 -5.15 3.33
C ALA A 29 6.41 -5.22 2.94
N LEU A 30 5.88 -4.17 2.28
CA LEU A 30 4.51 -4.16 1.77
C LEU A 30 4.30 -5.29 0.76
N LEU A 31 5.18 -5.41 -0.23
CA LEU A 31 5.05 -6.42 -1.28
C LEU A 31 5.16 -7.85 -0.72
N ARG A 32 5.99 -8.09 0.30
CA ARG A 32 6.09 -9.39 0.97
C ARG A 32 4.80 -9.77 1.71
N CYS A 33 4.10 -8.80 2.29
CA CYS A 33 2.79 -9.05 2.88
C CYS A 33 1.76 -9.51 1.82
N VAL A 34 1.85 -8.95 0.61
CA VAL A 34 0.89 -9.20 -0.48
C VAL A 34 1.23 -10.47 -1.27
N LEU A 35 2.51 -10.66 -1.64
CA LEU A 35 2.96 -11.67 -2.60
C LEU A 35 3.68 -12.88 -1.98
N LYS A 36 3.72 -12.98 -0.64
CA LYS A 36 4.18 -14.15 0.15
C LYS A 36 5.23 -15.04 -0.53
N ASN A 37 6.43 -14.48 -0.76
CA ASN A 37 7.67 -15.13 -1.27
C ASN A 37 7.99 -14.99 -2.77
N GLU A 38 7.24 -14.23 -3.57
CA GLU A 38 7.74 -13.84 -4.89
C GLU A 38 8.78 -12.71 -4.75
N GLY A 39 9.96 -12.94 -5.33
CA GLY A 39 11.18 -12.18 -5.06
C GLY A 39 11.10 -10.68 -5.37
N SER A 40 12.16 -9.97 -5.00
CA SER A 40 12.39 -8.54 -5.16
C SER A 40 12.47 -8.08 -6.62
N SER A 41 11.39 -8.24 -7.37
CA SER A 41 11.23 -7.57 -8.66
C SER A 41 11.04 -6.08 -8.44
N TRP A 42 11.57 -5.26 -9.34
CA TRP A 42 11.39 -3.82 -9.31
C TRP A 42 9.93 -3.47 -9.59
N PHE A 43 9.17 -3.21 -8.52
CA PHE A 43 7.82 -2.65 -8.65
C PHE A 43 7.91 -1.14 -8.87
N ARG A 44 7.27 -0.68 -9.94
CA ARG A 44 7.03 0.74 -10.22
C ARG A 44 5.78 1.18 -9.46
N VAL A 45 5.90 2.26 -8.70
CA VAL A 45 4.78 2.91 -8.01
C VAL A 45 4.25 4.01 -8.93
N GLU A 46 2.93 4.04 -9.13
CA GLU A 46 2.23 5.08 -9.88
C GLU A 46 0.99 5.52 -9.12
N ASN A 47 0.83 6.84 -8.98
CA ASN A 47 -0.32 7.48 -8.40
C ASN A 47 -1.35 7.82 -9.49
N GLN A 48 -2.53 7.24 -9.41
CA GLN A 48 -3.60 7.39 -10.40
C GLN A 48 -4.43 8.62 -10.05
N ASP A 49 -3.88 9.80 -10.36
CA ASP A 49 -4.50 11.12 -10.15
C ASP A 49 -5.00 11.37 -8.71
N GLY A 50 -4.27 10.84 -7.71
CA GLY A 50 -4.60 11.01 -6.31
C GLY A 50 -5.74 10.12 -5.82
N ASN A 51 -6.22 9.15 -6.62
CA ASN A 51 -7.34 8.29 -6.25
C ASN A 51 -6.92 6.91 -5.72
N CYS A 52 -5.85 6.33 -6.28
CA CYS A 52 -5.27 5.08 -5.79
C CYS A 52 -3.78 5.00 -6.15
N LEU A 53 -3.05 4.14 -5.43
CA LEU A 53 -1.68 3.79 -5.80
C LEU A 53 -1.66 2.43 -6.49
N THR A 54 -0.88 2.33 -7.54
CA THR A 54 -0.64 1.06 -8.23
C THR A 54 0.84 0.71 -8.16
N LEU A 55 1.13 -0.57 -7.89
CA LEU A 55 2.47 -1.13 -7.94
C LEU A 55 2.47 -2.21 -9.01
N SER A 56 3.26 -2.04 -10.06
CA SER A 56 3.34 -3.00 -11.15
C SER A 56 4.75 -3.52 -11.39
N ASN A 57 4.84 -4.79 -11.78
CA ASN A 57 6.02 -5.40 -12.37
C ASN A 57 5.58 -6.16 -13.64
N GLU A 58 6.46 -6.98 -14.21
CA GLU A 58 6.17 -7.78 -15.40
C GLU A 58 5.06 -8.85 -15.25
N LYS A 59 4.60 -9.15 -14.03
CA LYS A 59 3.61 -10.20 -13.74
C LYS A 59 2.38 -9.72 -12.97
N TYR A 60 2.52 -8.76 -12.07
CA TYR A 60 1.51 -8.33 -11.12
C TYR A 60 1.17 -6.86 -11.29
N LEU A 61 -0.10 -6.56 -11.04
CA LEU A 61 -0.60 -5.21 -10.80
C LEU A 61 -1.25 -5.20 -9.42
N VAL A 62 -0.58 -4.61 -8.45
CA VAL A 62 -1.09 -4.44 -7.09
C VAL A 62 -1.76 -3.07 -7.02
N ILE A 63 -3.05 -3.04 -6.70
CA ILE A 63 -3.85 -1.82 -6.57
C ILE A 63 -4.08 -1.58 -5.08
N LEU A 64 -3.51 -0.51 -4.54
CA LEU A 64 -3.67 -0.13 -3.13
C LEU A 64 -4.88 0.80 -2.98
N LEU A 65 -5.88 0.31 -2.25
CA LEU A 65 -6.99 1.09 -1.74
C LEU A 65 -6.69 1.49 -0.31
N ILE A 66 -6.63 2.78 -0.04
CA ILE A 66 -6.43 3.32 1.33
C ILE A 66 -7.68 3.98 1.90
N GLU A 67 -8.66 4.27 1.06
CA GLU A 67 -9.96 4.82 1.44
C GLU A 67 -11.08 4.14 0.62
N VAL A 68 -12.30 4.19 1.16
CA VAL A 68 -13.48 3.64 0.49
C VAL A 68 -14.06 4.68 -0.44
N ASN A 69 -13.90 4.46 -1.74
CA ASN A 69 -14.48 5.29 -2.77
C ASN A 69 -15.20 4.40 -3.80
N GLU A 70 -16.54 4.39 -3.75
CA GLU A 70 -17.39 3.56 -4.62
C GLU A 70 -17.15 3.82 -6.10
N PHE A 71 -16.84 5.06 -6.48
CA PHE A 71 -16.52 5.40 -7.87
C PHE A 71 -15.26 4.64 -8.32
N ILE A 72 -14.18 4.74 -7.56
CA ILE A 72 -12.90 4.06 -7.85
C ILE A 72 -13.04 2.54 -7.79
N ILE A 73 -13.81 2.02 -6.83
CA ILE A 73 -14.08 0.58 -6.73
C ILE A 73 -14.78 0.08 -8.01
N ASN A 74 -15.77 0.80 -8.51
CA ASN A 74 -16.47 0.44 -9.73
C ASN A 74 -15.55 0.53 -10.96
N GLU A 75 -14.73 1.58 -11.07
CA GLU A 75 -13.74 1.68 -12.15
C GLU A 75 -12.76 0.50 -12.15
N ILE A 76 -12.26 0.10 -10.97
CA ILE A 76 -11.36 -1.06 -10.85
C ILE A 76 -12.10 -2.35 -11.24
N LYS A 77 -13.36 -2.52 -10.84
CA LYS A 77 -14.17 -3.70 -11.21
C LYS A 77 -14.39 -3.80 -12.71
N GLU A 78 -14.60 -2.68 -13.39
CA GLU A 78 -14.74 -2.64 -14.85
C GLU A 78 -13.39 -2.85 -15.55
N ALA A 79 -12.28 -2.36 -14.97
CA ALA A 79 -10.96 -2.49 -15.56
C ALA A 79 -10.39 -3.91 -15.44
N ILE A 80 -10.51 -4.57 -14.29
CA ILE A 80 -9.88 -5.88 -13.99
C ILE A 80 -10.11 -6.94 -15.08
N PRO A 81 -11.33 -7.17 -15.59
CA PRO A 81 -11.59 -8.16 -16.63
C PRO A 81 -10.86 -7.88 -17.96
N ASN A 82 -10.43 -6.64 -18.20
CA ASN A 82 -9.75 -6.20 -19.40
C ASN A 82 -8.21 -6.21 -19.26
N ILE A 83 -7.68 -6.63 -18.10
CA ILE A 83 -6.24 -6.67 -17.83
C ILE A 83 -5.69 -8.05 -18.17
N ASP A 84 -5.18 -8.21 -19.39
CA ASP A 84 -4.67 -9.52 -19.88
C ASP A 84 -3.21 -9.79 -19.49
N LYS A 85 -2.42 -8.75 -19.24
CA LYS A 85 -0.95 -8.86 -19.07
C LYS A 85 -0.49 -9.06 -17.63
N TYR A 86 -1.33 -8.70 -16.67
CA TYR A 86 -1.00 -8.71 -15.26
C TYR A 86 -1.95 -9.61 -14.50
N ILE A 87 -1.49 -10.11 -13.37
CA ILE A 87 -2.33 -10.67 -12.33
C ILE A 87 -2.73 -9.50 -11.41
N PRO A 88 -3.97 -8.98 -11.49
CA PRO A 88 -4.42 -7.91 -10.63
C PRO A 88 -4.63 -8.44 -9.21
N ILE A 89 -4.19 -7.65 -8.22
CA ILE A 89 -4.39 -7.91 -6.80
C ILE A 89 -4.83 -6.60 -6.16
N VAL A 90 -6.00 -6.59 -5.53
CA VAL A 90 -6.49 -5.42 -4.82
C VAL A 90 -6.12 -5.55 -3.35
N VAL A 91 -5.44 -4.54 -2.82
CA VAL A 91 -5.02 -4.48 -1.41
C VAL A 91 -5.84 -3.43 -0.70
N LYS A 92 -6.56 -3.84 0.33
CA LYS A 92 -7.30 -3.00 1.24
C LYS A 92 -6.39 -2.63 2.41
N LEU A 93 -5.76 -1.47 2.35
CA LEU A 93 -4.82 -1.01 3.38
C LEU A 93 -5.56 -0.18 4.44
N GLU A 94 -5.60 -0.67 5.68
CA GLU A 94 -6.36 -0.08 6.80
C GLU A 94 -7.87 0.10 6.57
N ILE A 95 -8.41 -0.44 5.48
CA ILE A 95 -9.85 -0.47 5.24
C ILE A 95 -10.44 -1.67 5.98
N ASP A 96 -11.21 -1.40 7.02
CA ASP A 96 -11.93 -2.43 7.75
C ASP A 96 -13.24 -2.80 7.03
N THR A 97 -13.58 -4.10 7.07
CA THR A 97 -14.98 -4.58 7.03
C THR A 97 -15.76 -4.49 5.71
N TYR A 98 -15.11 -4.32 4.56
CA TYR A 98 -15.78 -4.50 3.26
C TYR A 98 -15.09 -5.58 2.41
N ASN A 99 -15.88 -6.59 1.99
CA ASN A 99 -15.53 -7.44 0.86
C ASN A 99 -16.08 -6.77 -0.39
N TYR A 100 -15.21 -6.52 -1.38
CA TYR A 100 -15.60 -5.86 -2.62
C TYR A 100 -15.74 -6.86 -3.78
N ASP A 101 -15.60 -8.16 -3.50
CA ASP A 101 -15.73 -9.26 -4.45
C ASP A 101 -14.73 -9.16 -5.63
N PHE A 102 -13.52 -8.66 -5.35
CA PHE A 102 -12.43 -8.71 -6.32
C PHE A 102 -11.90 -10.15 -6.45
N PRO A 103 -11.46 -10.60 -7.64
CA PRO A 103 -10.94 -11.96 -7.84
C PRO A 103 -9.77 -12.32 -6.92
N ARG A 104 -8.94 -11.32 -6.57
CA ARG A 104 -7.87 -11.43 -5.59
C ARG A 104 -7.85 -10.17 -4.74
N GLU A 105 -8.27 -10.31 -3.49
CA GLU A 105 -8.19 -9.25 -2.49
C GLU A 105 -7.31 -9.64 -1.30
N VAL A 106 -6.61 -8.66 -0.75
CA VAL A 106 -5.75 -8.81 0.43
C VAL A 106 -6.07 -7.68 1.39
N ASP A 107 -6.54 -8.02 2.58
CA ASP A 107 -6.61 -7.08 3.70
C ASP A 107 -5.22 -6.91 4.30
N LEU A 108 -4.78 -5.66 4.45
CA LEU A 108 -3.47 -5.33 4.94
C LEU A 108 -3.55 -4.26 6.01
N LYS A 109 -2.86 -4.47 7.14
CA LYS A 109 -2.64 -3.44 8.14
C LYS A 109 -1.22 -2.89 8.03
N VAL A 110 -1.06 -1.61 8.33
CA VAL A 110 0.24 -0.96 8.52
C VAL A 110 1.10 -1.70 9.53
N ASP A 111 0.48 -2.31 10.55
CA ASP A 111 1.19 -3.13 11.52
C ASP A 111 1.82 -4.37 10.86
N ASP A 112 1.17 -5.01 9.89
CA ASP A 112 1.72 -6.16 9.17
C ASP A 112 2.96 -5.78 8.35
N ILE A 113 2.92 -4.61 7.69
CA ILE A 113 4.06 -4.05 6.96
C ILE A 113 5.21 -3.77 7.93
N CYS A 114 4.91 -3.14 9.07
CA CYS A 114 5.89 -2.84 10.10
C CYS A 114 6.53 -4.11 10.67
N GLU A 115 5.73 -5.12 11.00
CA GLU A 115 6.23 -6.40 11.53
C GLU A 115 7.06 -7.16 10.50
N THR A 116 6.67 -7.11 9.22
CA THR A 116 7.45 -7.72 8.13
C THR A 116 8.81 -7.04 7.99
N ALA A 117 8.85 -5.70 7.97
CA ALA A 117 10.12 -4.96 7.96
C ALA A 117 11.02 -5.29 9.16
N LYS A 118 10.43 -5.42 10.36
CA LYS A 118 11.19 -5.81 11.57
C LYS A 118 11.77 -7.21 11.47
N ARG A 119 11.01 -8.18 10.93
CA ARG A 119 11.50 -9.55 10.67
C ARG A 119 12.65 -9.57 9.67
N ASP A 120 12.64 -8.65 8.70
CA ASP A 120 13.72 -8.44 7.73
C ASP A 120 14.91 -7.63 8.31
N GLY A 121 14.93 -7.37 9.62
CA GLY A 121 16.05 -6.77 10.35
C GLY A 121 15.99 -5.25 10.52
N ILE A 122 14.90 -4.59 10.11
CA ILE A 122 14.73 -3.16 10.32
C ILE A 122 14.46 -2.87 11.81
N GLY A 123 15.22 -1.93 12.38
CA GLY A 123 15.09 -1.57 13.79
C GLY A 123 13.69 -1.05 14.15
N HIS A 124 13.17 -1.46 15.31
CA HIS A 124 11.85 -1.04 15.83
C HIS A 124 11.60 0.49 15.87
N LYS A 125 12.65 1.29 16.09
CA LYS A 125 12.63 2.77 16.14
C LYS A 125 12.99 3.42 14.80
N ASN A 126 12.91 2.67 13.70
CA ASN A 126 13.18 3.23 12.38
C ASN A 126 12.18 4.35 12.07
N LEU A 127 12.72 5.50 11.65
CA LEU A 127 11.94 6.72 11.41
C LEU A 127 10.82 6.53 10.39
N PHE A 128 11.05 5.77 9.32
CA PHE A 128 10.05 5.60 8.26
C PHE A 128 8.95 4.60 8.66
N LEU A 129 9.23 3.64 9.54
CA LEU A 129 8.18 2.82 10.15
C LEU A 129 7.27 3.67 11.06
N ILE A 130 7.87 4.61 11.81
CA ILE A 130 7.12 5.58 12.61
C ILE A 130 6.27 6.49 11.71
N PHE A 131 6.83 6.98 10.61
CA PHE A 131 6.11 7.79 9.64
C PHE A 131 4.94 7.04 9.00
N LEU A 132 5.12 5.77 8.63
CA LEU A 132 4.04 4.93 8.11
C LEU A 132 2.90 4.79 9.12
N ARG A 133 3.21 4.56 10.41
CA ARG A 133 2.20 4.51 11.48
C ARG A 133 1.44 5.83 11.60
N ILE A 134 2.18 6.95 11.64
CA ILE A 134 1.63 8.30 11.77
C ILE A 134 0.70 8.63 10.59
N LEU A 135 1.08 8.25 9.36
CA LEU A 135 0.28 8.50 8.15
C LEU A 135 -1.12 7.90 8.24
N PHE A 136 -1.28 6.81 8.99
CA PHE A 136 -2.56 6.13 9.22
C PHE A 136 -3.09 6.36 10.66
N ASP A 137 -2.74 7.51 11.26
CA ASP A 137 -3.18 7.93 12.61
C ASP A 137 -2.91 6.89 13.73
N LYS A 138 -1.93 6.00 13.54
CA LYS A 138 -1.50 5.02 14.55
C LYS A 138 -0.48 5.61 15.52
N LYS A 139 -0.37 5.00 16.70
CA LYS A 139 0.68 5.35 17.66
C LYS A 139 2.06 5.11 17.05
N PRO A 140 3.03 6.02 17.29
CA PRO A 140 4.39 5.88 16.77
C PRO A 140 5.17 4.69 17.39
N TYR A 141 4.72 4.19 18.54
CA TYR A 141 5.29 3.06 19.28
C TYR A 141 4.21 2.07 19.70
#